data_AF-A0AAD7B1Q6-F1
#
_entry.id   AF-A0AAD7B1Q6-F1
#
_cell.length_a   1.000
_cell.length_b   1.000
_cell.length_c   1.000
_cell.angle_alpha   90.00
_cell.angle_beta   90.00
_cell.angle_gamma   90.00
#
_symmetry.space_group_name_H-M   'P 1'
#
loop_
_entity.id
_entity.type
_entity.pdbx_description
1 polymer ?
#
loop_
_entity_poly.entity_id
_entity_poly.type
_entity_poly.pdbx_seq_one_letter_code
_entity_poly.pdbx_strand_id
1 'polypeptide(L)'
;MPLACSAQNVIYYGRATNRVFSRDMIAGDLPKQFCKVKAEHGGLKLLVAGDRRLAFSTTTGCIQIWDTETKTMLTSWTNKNKKKLGGAGVACMAWFGPFLAVGWAHGAIRVYDTRIGNVAKMKERCTRMFRHEAAICALQWNSNGKMLASGDESGRVLCWDMAASTRAQHQSPLEVGDHVQRRKKIVHSGTIMALAWCPWNPKLLATGDASGTLKLWTIEANTTHTNAGAKVDLGSRITSLHFSPHYKELVCALGERVTTDAVPGMGSKHAALSNEVVVYQVPGLRHITNVPVSGQVGGGTVEGAVLSTGSGTHRLVVAVPSEDKLKVYEVWGKQKELRRQQSFVDGTTCLIR
;
A
#
# COMPACT_ATOMS: atom_id res chain seq x y z
N MET A 1 11.36 9.14 -4.29
CA MET A 1 12.27 7.99 -4.62
C MET A 1 11.50 6.67 -4.49
N PRO A 2 11.48 5.77 -5.51
CA PRO A 2 10.72 4.53 -5.41
C PRO A 2 11.36 3.56 -4.41
N LEU A 3 10.53 2.95 -3.56
CA LEU A 3 10.92 2.13 -2.42
C LEU A 3 9.99 0.92 -2.30
N ALA A 4 10.54 -0.26 -2.03
CA ALA A 4 9.80 -1.49 -1.77
C ALA A 4 10.50 -2.34 -0.72
N CYS A 5 9.75 -3.15 0.03
CA CYS A 5 10.30 -4.14 0.96
C CYS A 5 9.75 -5.52 0.61
N SER A 6 10.60 -6.54 0.55
CA SER A 6 10.16 -7.93 0.42
C SER A 6 9.79 -8.52 1.79
N ALA A 7 9.11 -9.67 1.74
CA ALA A 7 8.78 -10.46 2.94
C ALA A 7 10.04 -10.94 3.68
N GLN A 8 11.17 -11.13 2.99
CA GLN A 8 12.46 -11.51 3.57
C GLN A 8 13.24 -10.32 4.13
N ASN A 9 12.62 -9.15 4.30
CA ASN A 9 13.25 -7.93 4.85
C ASN A 9 14.38 -7.38 3.99
N VAL A 10 14.33 -7.61 2.68
CA VAL A 10 15.21 -6.94 1.73
C VAL A 10 14.50 -5.69 1.24
N ILE A 11 15.15 -4.55 1.42
CA ILE A 11 14.66 -3.27 0.90
C ILE A 11 15.26 -3.06 -0.47
N TYR A 12 14.40 -2.73 -1.42
CA TYR A 12 14.78 -2.31 -2.75
C TYR A 12 14.44 -0.82 -2.91
N TYR A 13 15.36 -0.07 -3.49
CA TYR A 13 15.16 1.35 -3.72
C TYR A 13 15.86 1.82 -4.99
N GLY A 14 15.26 2.80 -5.65
CA GLY A 14 15.85 3.45 -6.81
C GLY A 14 16.91 4.47 -6.43
N ARG A 15 18.06 4.48 -7.11
CA ARG A 15 19.05 5.56 -7.01
C ARG A 15 19.54 5.93 -8.41
N ALA A 16 19.87 7.21 -8.63
CA ALA A 16 20.47 7.70 -9.88
C ALA A 16 19.66 7.37 -11.16
N THR A 17 18.37 7.72 -11.17
CA THR A 17 17.35 7.56 -12.23
C THR A 17 17.17 6.17 -12.86
N ASN A 18 18.16 5.29 -12.94
CA ASN A 18 18.10 4.01 -13.66
C ASN A 18 18.73 2.83 -12.93
N ARG A 19 19.11 2.95 -11.65
CA ARG A 19 19.66 1.82 -10.88
C ARG A 19 18.74 1.45 -9.74
N VAL A 20 18.62 0.15 -9.51
CA VAL A 20 17.94 -0.41 -8.34
C VAL A 20 19.00 -0.97 -7.42
N PHE A 21 18.94 -0.59 -6.14
CA PHE A 21 19.77 -1.13 -5.07
C PHE A 21 18.93 -2.01 -4.16
N SER A 22 19.58 -3.00 -3.54
CA SER A 22 19.00 -3.89 -2.55
C SER A 22 19.84 -3.85 -1.27
N ARG A 23 19.19 -3.86 -0.11
CA ARG A 23 19.83 -3.97 1.20
C ARG A 23 19.06 -4.94 2.08
N ASP A 24 19.75 -5.93 2.63
CA ASP A 24 19.19 -6.82 3.64
C ASP A 24 19.20 -6.12 5.00
N MET A 25 18.02 -6.02 5.62
CA MET A 25 17.85 -5.34 6.90
C MET A 25 18.16 -6.19 8.12
N ILE A 26 18.31 -7.51 7.96
CA ILE A 26 18.70 -8.44 9.02
C ILE A 26 20.21 -8.62 9.01
N ALA A 27 20.79 -8.93 7.85
CA ALA A 27 22.22 -9.24 7.73
C ALA A 27 23.13 -8.03 8.03
N GLY A 28 22.58 -6.80 7.96
CA GLY A 28 23.36 -5.57 8.16
C GLY A 28 24.26 -5.23 6.97
N ASP A 29 24.09 -5.94 5.85
CA ASP A 29 24.88 -5.79 4.64
C ASP A 29 24.89 -4.35 4.10
N LEU A 30 26.02 -3.97 3.49
CA LEU A 30 26.11 -2.76 2.68
C LEU A 30 25.16 -2.86 1.48
N PRO A 31 24.56 -1.74 1.03
CA PRO A 31 23.72 -1.75 -0.16
C PRO A 31 24.45 -2.27 -1.40
N LYS A 32 23.82 -3.21 -2.10
CA LYS A 32 24.34 -3.81 -3.33
C LYS A 32 23.49 -3.37 -4.51
N GLN A 33 24.13 -3.12 -5.66
CA GLN A 33 23.38 -2.89 -6.89
C GLN A 33 22.65 -4.18 -7.29
N PHE A 34 21.33 -4.10 -7.48
CA PHE A 34 20.49 -5.22 -7.88
C PHE A 34 20.43 -5.34 -9.40
N CYS A 35 20.03 -4.26 -10.09
CA CYS A 35 20.01 -4.20 -11.55
C CYS A 35 20.14 -2.77 -12.07
N LYS A 36 20.43 -2.65 -13.37
CA LYS A 36 20.47 -1.37 -14.10
C LYS A 36 19.43 -1.41 -15.21
N VAL A 37 18.53 -0.42 -15.21
CA VAL A 37 17.54 -0.22 -16.27
C VAL A 37 18.26 0.29 -17.52
N LYS A 38 17.99 -0.34 -18.66
CA LYS A 38 18.53 0.10 -19.95
C LYS A 38 18.02 1.50 -20.29
N ALA A 39 18.90 2.34 -20.84
CA ALA A 39 18.58 3.74 -21.16
C ALA A 39 17.36 3.89 -22.08
N GLU A 40 17.17 2.95 -23.02
CA GLU A 40 16.02 2.89 -23.94
C GLU A 40 14.65 2.83 -23.24
N HIS A 41 14.61 2.38 -21.98
CA HIS A 41 13.39 2.28 -21.20
C HIS A 41 13.16 3.49 -20.28
N GLY A 42 14.04 4.49 -20.28
CA GLY A 42 13.94 5.67 -19.42
C GLY A 42 14.30 5.40 -17.96
N GLY A 43 13.81 6.25 -17.07
CA GLY A 43 14.11 6.17 -15.63
C GLY A 43 13.16 5.25 -14.88
N LEU A 44 13.55 4.85 -13.67
CA LEU A 44 12.73 4.08 -12.73
C LEU A 44 11.62 4.97 -12.15
N LYS A 45 10.37 4.50 -12.22
CA LYS A 45 9.21 5.23 -11.71
C LYS A 45 8.61 4.59 -10.46
N LEU A 46 8.35 3.28 -10.50
CA LEU A 46 7.72 2.54 -9.41
C LEU A 46 8.47 1.25 -9.16
N LEU A 47 8.38 0.76 -7.93
CA LEU A 47 9.06 -0.45 -7.46
C LEU A 47 8.13 -1.17 -6.49
N VAL A 48 7.93 -2.47 -6.67
CA VAL A 48 7.15 -3.31 -5.75
C VAL A 48 7.81 -4.68 -5.63
N ALA A 49 7.93 -5.16 -4.41
CA ALA A 49 8.47 -6.47 -4.09
C ALA A 49 7.33 -7.42 -3.75
N GLY A 50 7.36 -8.61 -4.35
CA GLY A 50 6.62 -9.78 -3.89
C GLY A 50 7.58 -10.74 -3.16
N ASP A 51 7.20 -12.02 -3.08
CA ASP A 51 7.98 -13.01 -2.32
C ASP A 51 9.37 -13.25 -2.93
N ARG A 52 9.44 -13.78 -4.15
CA ARG A 52 10.72 -14.02 -4.85
C ARG A 52 10.88 -13.14 -6.09
N ARG A 53 9.98 -12.19 -6.29
CA ARG A 53 9.89 -11.39 -7.51
C ARG A 53 9.91 -9.90 -7.19
N LEU A 54 10.67 -9.15 -7.98
CA LEU A 54 10.67 -7.70 -7.96
C LEU A 54 10.03 -7.22 -9.26
N ALA A 55 9.02 -6.35 -9.18
CA ALA A 55 8.53 -5.64 -10.34
C ALA A 55 8.89 -4.17 -10.23
N PHE A 56 9.26 -3.59 -11.36
CA PHE A 56 9.36 -2.14 -11.48
C PHE A 56 8.78 -1.66 -12.80
N SER A 57 8.38 -0.40 -12.78
CA SER A 57 7.97 0.31 -13.99
C SER A 57 8.90 1.47 -14.27
N THR A 58 9.03 1.81 -15.54
CA THR A 58 9.85 2.92 -16.00
C THR A 58 9.02 4.11 -16.47
N THR A 59 9.64 5.27 -16.65
CA THR A 59 8.99 6.49 -17.14
C THR A 59 8.41 6.32 -18.53
N THR A 60 8.94 5.39 -19.34
CA THR A 60 8.40 5.06 -20.66
C THR A 60 7.20 4.10 -20.63
N GLY A 61 6.81 3.62 -19.44
CA GLY A 61 5.72 2.66 -19.23
C GLY A 61 6.11 1.20 -19.43
N CYS A 62 7.42 0.90 -19.48
CA CYS A 62 7.91 -0.47 -19.49
C CYS A 62 7.75 -1.08 -18.10
N ILE A 63 7.24 -2.30 -18.01
CA ILE A 63 7.13 -3.08 -16.77
C ILE A 63 8.10 -4.25 -16.90
N GLN A 64 8.97 -4.41 -15.91
CA GLN A 64 9.90 -5.52 -15.83
C GLN A 64 9.68 -6.31 -14.55
N ILE A 65 9.78 -7.63 -14.65
CA ILE A 65 9.77 -8.56 -13.51
C ILE A 65 11.14 -9.24 -13.46
N TRP A 66 11.71 -9.27 -12.26
CA TRP A 66 13.00 -9.86 -11.97
C TRP A 66 12.86 -10.91 -10.87
N ASP A 67 13.65 -11.98 -10.97
CA ASP A 67 13.85 -12.91 -9.87
C ASP A 67 14.86 -12.31 -8.89
N THR A 68 14.51 -12.31 -7.62
CA THR A 68 15.31 -11.67 -6.56
C THR A 68 16.52 -12.49 -6.13
N GLU A 69 16.48 -13.80 -6.31
CA GLU A 69 17.53 -14.73 -5.89
C GLU A 69 18.60 -14.88 -6.97
N THR A 70 18.16 -15.15 -8.21
CA THR A 70 19.07 -15.28 -9.36
C THR A 70 19.46 -13.93 -9.96
N LYS A 71 18.78 -12.84 -9.55
CA LYS A 71 19.00 -11.46 -10.06
C LYS A 71 18.87 -11.37 -11.58
N THR A 72 17.96 -12.15 -12.16
CA THR A 72 17.74 -12.20 -13.61
C THR A 72 16.38 -11.62 -13.98
N MET A 73 16.31 -11.00 -15.16
CA MET A 73 15.05 -10.51 -15.70
C MET A 73 14.22 -11.70 -16.19
N LEU A 74 13.04 -11.89 -15.62
CA LEU A 74 12.10 -12.96 -16.00
C LEU A 74 11.27 -12.55 -17.22
N THR A 75 10.74 -11.33 -17.20
CA THR A 75 9.90 -10.84 -18.29
C THR A 75 9.88 -9.32 -18.32
N SER A 76 9.63 -8.77 -19.50
CA SER A 76 9.53 -7.34 -19.73
C SER A 76 8.45 -7.09 -20.78
N TRP A 77 7.62 -6.08 -20.55
CA TRP A 77 6.66 -5.65 -21.54
C TRP A 77 6.32 -4.18 -21.43
N THR A 78 5.95 -3.61 -22.56
CA THR A 78 5.33 -2.29 -22.64
C THR A 78 3.92 -2.43 -23.21
N ASN A 79 3.02 -1.53 -22.86
CA ASN A 79 1.72 -1.44 -23.52
C ASN A 79 1.85 -0.62 -24.81
N LYS A 80 1.69 -1.27 -25.98
CA LYS A 80 1.91 -0.65 -27.30
C LYS A 80 0.86 0.43 -27.63
N ASN A 81 -0.28 0.44 -26.93
CA ASN A 81 -1.37 1.40 -27.18
C ASN A 81 -1.16 2.77 -26.50
N LYS A 82 0.05 3.33 -26.55
CA LYS A 82 0.37 4.66 -25.96
C LYS A 82 -0.58 5.77 -26.45
N LYS A 83 -1.00 5.73 -27.73
CA LYS A 83 -1.90 6.73 -28.34
C LYS A 83 -3.37 6.57 -27.94
N LYS A 84 -3.89 5.34 -27.79
CA LYS A 84 -5.30 5.08 -27.40
C LYS A 84 -5.55 5.22 -25.88
N LEU A 85 -4.51 5.09 -25.06
CA LEU A 85 -4.58 5.20 -23.60
C LEU A 85 -4.15 6.60 -23.08
N GLY A 86 -4.10 7.62 -23.94
CA GLY A 86 -3.81 9.00 -23.53
C GLY A 86 -2.38 9.22 -22.99
N GLY A 87 -1.39 8.44 -23.41
CA GLY A 87 -0.01 8.57 -22.90
C GLY A 87 0.16 8.17 -21.42
N ALA A 88 -0.89 7.69 -20.77
CA ALA A 88 -0.95 7.41 -19.35
C ALA A 88 -0.01 6.25 -18.96
N GLY A 89 1.12 6.60 -18.35
CA GLY A 89 2.07 5.64 -17.79
C GLY A 89 1.47 4.79 -16.66
N VAL A 90 2.23 3.78 -16.23
CA VAL A 90 1.90 3.01 -15.03
C VAL A 90 1.91 3.96 -13.82
N ALA A 91 0.84 3.95 -13.03
CA ALA A 91 0.64 4.88 -11.92
C ALA A 91 0.88 4.21 -10.56
N CYS A 92 0.52 2.94 -10.43
CA CYS A 92 0.80 2.14 -9.23
C CYS A 92 0.84 0.63 -9.59
N MET A 93 1.39 -0.17 -8.68
CA MET A 93 1.43 -1.64 -8.79
C MET A 93 1.26 -2.27 -7.41
N ALA A 94 0.78 -3.52 -7.36
CA ALA A 94 0.70 -4.30 -6.13
C ALA A 94 0.80 -5.81 -6.40
N TRP A 95 1.58 -6.52 -5.59
CA TRP A 95 1.75 -7.97 -5.67
C TRP A 95 0.79 -8.72 -4.73
N PHE A 96 0.35 -9.89 -5.16
CA PHE A 96 -0.19 -10.93 -4.29
C PHE A 96 0.12 -12.31 -4.87
N GLY A 97 1.00 -13.08 -4.22
CA GLY A 97 1.47 -14.36 -4.72
C GLY A 97 1.96 -14.27 -6.18
N PRO A 98 1.38 -15.02 -7.14
CA PRO A 98 1.77 -14.95 -8.55
C PRO A 98 1.15 -13.77 -9.33
N PHE A 99 0.26 -12.99 -8.71
CA PHE A 99 -0.52 -11.96 -9.40
C PHE A 99 0.10 -10.57 -9.21
N LEU A 100 0.30 -9.86 -10.32
CA LEU A 100 0.70 -8.46 -10.33
C LEU A 100 -0.48 -7.59 -10.78
N ALA A 101 -1.03 -6.81 -9.86
CA ALA A 101 -1.99 -5.75 -10.20
C ALA A 101 -1.23 -4.51 -10.67
N VAL A 102 -1.69 -3.92 -11.77
CA VAL A 102 -1.11 -2.71 -12.37
C VAL A 102 -2.23 -1.71 -12.61
N GLY A 103 -2.09 -0.51 -12.05
CA GLY A 103 -2.99 0.62 -12.27
C GLY A 103 -2.36 1.64 -13.21
N TRP A 104 -3.15 2.22 -14.10
CA TRP A 104 -2.70 3.26 -15.03
C TRP A 104 -3.26 4.63 -14.69
N ALA A 105 -2.62 5.66 -15.25
CA ALA A 105 -3.08 7.04 -15.09
C ALA A 105 -4.43 7.37 -15.79
N HIS A 106 -5.01 6.44 -16.56
CA HIS A 106 -6.34 6.59 -17.17
C HIS A 106 -7.43 5.78 -16.44
N GLY A 107 -7.18 5.31 -15.22
CA GLY A 107 -8.18 4.62 -14.39
C GLY A 107 -8.40 3.13 -14.68
N ALA A 108 -7.72 2.56 -15.68
CA ALA A 108 -7.75 1.11 -15.83
C ALA A 108 -6.89 0.41 -14.76
N ILE A 109 -7.28 -0.82 -14.43
CA ILE A 109 -6.48 -1.75 -13.63
C ILE A 109 -6.48 -3.10 -14.36
N ARG A 110 -5.33 -3.78 -14.41
CA ARG A 110 -5.25 -5.17 -14.88
C ARG A 110 -4.43 -5.98 -13.89
N VAL A 111 -4.84 -7.22 -13.74
CA VAL A 111 -4.15 -8.21 -12.93
C VAL A 111 -3.55 -9.25 -13.85
N TYR A 112 -2.23 -9.38 -13.80
CA TYR A 112 -1.47 -10.31 -14.61
C TYR A 112 -1.07 -11.53 -13.78
N ASP A 113 -1.32 -12.72 -14.30
CA ASP A 113 -0.76 -13.96 -13.76
C ASP A 113 0.65 -14.15 -14.31
N THR A 114 1.64 -13.95 -13.45
CA THR A 114 3.05 -13.93 -13.84
C THR A 114 3.65 -15.34 -13.98
N ARG A 115 2.85 -16.39 -13.81
CA ARG A 115 3.22 -17.78 -14.14
C ARG A 115 3.09 -18.05 -15.64
N ILE A 116 2.32 -17.23 -16.36
CA ILE A 116 2.16 -17.34 -17.81
C ILE A 116 3.40 -16.74 -18.48
N GLY A 117 4.37 -17.58 -18.83
CA GLY A 117 5.65 -17.11 -19.39
C GLY A 117 5.53 -16.37 -20.74
N ASN A 118 4.53 -16.72 -21.55
CA ASN A 118 4.28 -15.99 -22.79
C ASN A 118 3.54 -14.67 -22.51
N VAL A 119 4.24 -13.55 -22.72
CA VAL A 119 3.73 -12.18 -22.48
C VAL A 119 2.44 -11.88 -23.25
N ALA A 120 2.29 -12.36 -24.48
CA ALA A 120 1.08 -12.11 -25.26
C ALA A 120 -0.13 -12.81 -24.64
N LYS A 121 0.01 -14.10 -24.29
CA LYS A 121 -1.02 -14.88 -23.59
C LYS A 121 -1.33 -14.31 -22.21
N MET A 122 -0.33 -13.85 -21.46
CA MET A 122 -0.51 -13.21 -20.16
C MET A 122 -1.34 -11.92 -20.27
N LYS A 123 -1.08 -11.10 -21.30
CA LYS A 123 -1.85 -9.87 -21.57
C LYS A 123 -3.27 -10.16 -22.03
N GLU A 124 -3.46 -11.21 -22.82
CA GLU A 124 -4.78 -11.63 -23.28
C GLU A 124 -5.67 -12.09 -22.12
N ARG A 125 -5.11 -12.94 -21.24
CA ARG A 125 -5.82 -13.57 -20.12
C ARG A 125 -5.90 -12.71 -18.84
N CYS A 126 -5.35 -11.50 -18.84
CA CYS A 126 -5.38 -10.65 -17.66
C CYS A 126 -6.82 -10.25 -17.28
N THR A 127 -7.09 -10.18 -15.98
CA THR A 127 -8.35 -9.58 -15.48
C THR A 127 -8.30 -8.08 -15.70
N ARG A 128 -9.38 -7.50 -16.20
CA ARG A 128 -9.48 -6.08 -16.54
C ARG A 128 -10.57 -5.38 -15.75
N MET A 129 -10.28 -4.19 -15.27
CA MET A 129 -11.15 -3.36 -14.43
C MET A 129 -11.09 -1.92 -14.95
N PHE A 130 -12.25 -1.33 -15.27
CA PHE A 130 -12.35 -0.05 -15.98
C PHE A 130 -13.40 0.90 -15.37
N ARG A 131 -13.53 0.92 -14.05
CA ARG A 131 -14.58 1.73 -13.38
C ARG A 131 -14.08 3.04 -12.79
N HIS A 132 -12.78 3.21 -12.59
CA HIS A 132 -12.23 4.51 -12.21
C HIS A 132 -12.18 5.44 -13.44
N GLU A 133 -12.46 6.71 -13.19
CA GLU A 133 -12.46 7.79 -14.20
C GLU A 133 -11.20 8.66 -14.10
N ALA A 134 -10.39 8.46 -13.06
CA ALA A 134 -9.15 9.20 -12.78
C ALA A 134 -7.96 8.25 -12.60
N ALA A 135 -6.74 8.80 -12.50
CA ALA A 135 -5.53 8.02 -12.33
C ALA A 135 -5.57 7.13 -11.08
N ILE A 136 -5.15 5.87 -11.21
CA ILE A 136 -5.05 4.97 -10.04
C ILE A 136 -3.80 5.33 -9.25
N CYS A 137 -3.97 5.82 -8.04
CA CYS A 137 -2.88 6.29 -7.18
C CYS A 137 -2.46 5.23 -6.15
N ALA A 138 -3.39 4.37 -5.72
CA ALA A 138 -3.11 3.32 -4.75
C ALA A 138 -3.76 1.99 -5.15
N LEU A 139 -3.05 0.89 -4.92
CA LEU A 139 -3.53 -0.48 -5.08
C LEU A 139 -3.04 -1.32 -3.91
N GLN A 140 -3.92 -2.11 -3.31
CA GLN A 140 -3.52 -3.03 -2.24
C GLN A 140 -4.41 -4.27 -2.22
N TRP A 141 -3.79 -5.45 -2.20
CA TRP A 141 -4.48 -6.72 -1.97
C TRP A 141 -4.76 -6.93 -0.50
N ASN A 142 -5.88 -7.58 -0.19
CA ASN A 142 -6.12 -8.04 1.17
C ASN A 142 -5.25 -9.27 1.51
N SER A 143 -5.15 -9.59 2.80
CA SER A 143 -4.22 -10.61 3.29
C SER A 143 -4.44 -12.02 2.72
N ASN A 144 -5.67 -12.32 2.26
CA ASN A 144 -6.00 -13.61 1.65
C ASN A 144 -6.09 -13.57 0.11
N GLY A 145 -5.84 -12.41 -0.51
CA GLY A 145 -5.87 -12.21 -1.97
C GLY A 145 -7.24 -12.31 -2.63
N LYS A 146 -8.31 -12.45 -1.85
CA LYS A 146 -9.68 -12.50 -2.39
C LYS A 146 -10.21 -11.12 -2.74
N MET A 147 -9.58 -10.06 -2.26
CA MET A 147 -10.00 -8.69 -2.52
C MET A 147 -8.83 -7.80 -2.92
N LEU A 148 -9.10 -6.92 -3.88
CA LEU A 148 -8.22 -5.83 -4.25
C LEU A 148 -8.92 -4.52 -3.88
N ALA A 149 -8.22 -3.58 -3.25
CA ALA A 149 -8.67 -2.20 -3.12
C ALA A 149 -7.88 -1.33 -4.11
N SER A 150 -8.58 -0.40 -4.75
CA SER A 150 -7.98 0.62 -5.61
C SER A 150 -8.48 2.00 -5.23
N GLY A 151 -7.58 2.96 -5.20
CA GLY A 151 -7.85 4.36 -4.90
C GLY A 151 -7.38 5.25 -6.05
N ASP A 152 -8.16 6.25 -6.39
CA ASP A 152 -7.84 7.17 -7.49
C ASP A 152 -7.57 8.61 -7.04
N GLU A 153 -7.11 9.40 -8.02
CA GLU A 153 -6.80 10.83 -7.87
C GLU A 153 -8.01 11.66 -7.46
N SER A 154 -9.22 11.22 -7.81
CA SER A 154 -10.49 11.90 -7.48
C SER A 154 -11.02 11.58 -6.07
N GLY A 155 -10.28 10.78 -5.29
CA GLY A 155 -10.68 10.40 -3.94
C GLY A 155 -11.66 9.23 -3.87
N ARG A 156 -11.91 8.52 -4.99
CA ARG A 156 -12.76 7.32 -4.97
C ARG A 156 -11.94 6.09 -4.61
N VAL A 157 -12.51 5.24 -3.76
CA VAL A 157 -11.97 3.90 -3.49
C VAL A 157 -12.97 2.87 -3.98
N LEU A 158 -12.48 1.88 -4.74
CA LEU A 158 -13.26 0.73 -5.18
C LEU A 158 -12.65 -0.54 -4.59
N CYS A 159 -13.50 -1.47 -4.17
CA CYS A 159 -13.09 -2.81 -3.74
C CYS A 159 -13.56 -3.83 -4.78
N TRP A 160 -12.70 -4.77 -5.13
CA TRP A 160 -12.95 -5.79 -6.15
C TRP A 160 -12.90 -7.15 -5.48
N ASP A 161 -13.96 -7.94 -5.65
CA ASP A 161 -13.90 -9.35 -5.30
C ASP A 161 -13.15 -10.09 -6.41
N MET A 162 -12.00 -10.65 -6.08
CA MET A 162 -11.13 -11.38 -7.00
C MET A 162 -11.38 -12.89 -6.97
N ALA A 163 -12.21 -13.38 -6.05
CA ALA A 163 -12.64 -14.78 -5.98
C ALA A 163 -13.88 -15.04 -6.84
N ALA A 164 -14.79 -14.06 -6.97
CA ALA A 164 -16.07 -14.22 -7.66
C ALA A 164 -15.99 -14.39 -9.19
N SER A 165 -14.82 -14.24 -9.82
CA SER A 165 -14.70 -14.30 -11.28
C SER A 165 -13.48 -15.06 -11.76
N THR A 166 -13.63 -16.37 -11.86
CA THR A 166 -12.71 -17.22 -12.65
C THR A 166 -13.09 -17.28 -14.14
N ARG A 167 -14.22 -16.67 -14.56
CA ARG A 167 -14.72 -16.75 -15.95
C ARG A 167 -14.90 -15.42 -16.69
N ALA A 168 -15.09 -14.28 -16.01
CA ALA A 168 -15.22 -13.00 -16.70
C ALA A 168 -13.88 -12.27 -16.73
N GLN A 169 -13.42 -11.90 -17.94
CA GLN A 169 -12.24 -11.05 -18.09
C GLN A 169 -12.45 -9.64 -17.53
N HIS A 170 -13.70 -9.25 -17.24
CA HIS A 170 -14.09 -7.93 -16.76
C HIS A 170 -14.71 -8.05 -15.36
N GLN A 171 -14.19 -7.30 -14.39
CA GLN A 171 -14.68 -7.30 -13.01
C GLN A 171 -15.47 -6.04 -12.69
N SER A 172 -16.60 -6.20 -12.00
CA SER A 172 -17.33 -5.10 -11.37
C SER A 172 -16.88 -4.92 -9.91
N PRO A 173 -16.79 -3.68 -9.41
CA PRO A 173 -16.48 -3.42 -8.01
C PRO A 173 -17.67 -3.80 -7.13
N LEU A 174 -17.38 -4.08 -5.87
CA LEU A 174 -18.37 -4.26 -4.80
C LEU A 174 -19.06 -2.93 -4.50
N GLU A 175 -20.34 -2.99 -4.18
CA GLU A 175 -21.11 -1.84 -3.69
C GLU A 175 -20.89 -1.65 -2.19
N VAL A 176 -19.81 -0.95 -1.83
CA VAL A 176 -19.38 -0.74 -0.44
C VAL A 176 -19.09 0.73 -0.15
N GLY A 177 -19.23 1.11 1.11
CA GLY A 177 -19.01 2.46 1.62
C GLY A 177 -20.28 3.07 2.21
N ASP A 178 -20.37 4.39 2.14
CA ASP A 178 -21.53 5.15 2.59
C ASP A 178 -22.61 5.23 1.51
N HIS A 179 -23.87 5.39 1.92
CA HIS A 179 -24.96 5.63 0.99
C HIS A 179 -24.84 7.04 0.38
N VAL A 180 -24.47 7.10 -0.90
CA VAL A 180 -24.35 8.33 -1.68
C VAL A 180 -25.15 8.19 -2.96
N GLN A 181 -26.21 9.00 -3.12
CA GLN A 181 -27.04 9.02 -4.33
C GLN A 181 -27.55 7.61 -4.73
N ARG A 182 -28.14 6.89 -3.78
CA ARG A 182 -28.70 5.53 -3.94
C ARG A 182 -27.70 4.40 -4.23
N ARG A 183 -26.39 4.65 -4.22
CA ARG A 183 -25.35 3.60 -4.28
C ARG A 183 -24.41 3.71 -3.11
N LYS A 184 -23.80 2.60 -2.71
CA LYS A 184 -22.73 2.61 -1.71
C LYS A 184 -21.41 3.00 -2.38
N LYS A 185 -20.74 4.00 -1.83
CA LYS A 185 -19.47 4.51 -2.37
C LYS A 185 -18.52 4.87 -1.23
N ILE A 186 -17.24 4.54 -1.40
CA ILE A 186 -16.17 5.07 -0.56
C ILE A 186 -15.58 6.29 -1.25
N VAL A 187 -15.74 7.46 -0.62
CA VAL A 187 -15.29 8.74 -1.16
C VAL A 187 -14.52 9.54 -0.10
N HIS A 188 -13.45 10.17 -0.56
CA HIS A 188 -12.58 11.07 0.16
C HIS A 188 -12.57 12.44 -0.52
N SER A 189 -12.16 13.49 0.22
CA SER A 189 -12.04 14.86 -0.29
C SER A 189 -10.76 15.11 -1.09
N GLY A 190 -9.76 14.24 -0.95
CA GLY A 190 -8.49 14.33 -1.68
C GLY A 190 -8.12 13.02 -2.35
N THR A 191 -7.06 13.07 -3.15
CA THR A 191 -6.46 11.90 -3.81
C THR A 191 -6.14 10.79 -2.81
N ILE A 192 -6.53 9.56 -3.14
CA ILE A 192 -6.18 8.40 -2.31
C ILE A 192 -4.71 8.08 -2.50
N MET A 193 -3.94 8.21 -1.43
CA MET A 193 -2.49 7.97 -1.45
C MET A 193 -2.09 6.70 -0.72
N ALA A 194 -2.88 6.29 0.28
CA ALA A 194 -2.57 5.13 1.09
C ALA A 194 -3.79 4.20 1.25
N LEU A 195 -3.55 2.92 1.05
CA LEU A 195 -4.50 1.84 1.30
C LEU A 195 -3.78 0.76 2.09
N ALA A 196 -4.41 0.27 3.15
CA ALA A 196 -3.89 -0.87 3.91
C ALA A 196 -5.02 -1.79 4.28
N TRP A 197 -4.85 -3.09 4.02
CA TRP A 197 -5.75 -4.11 4.55
C TRP A 197 -5.22 -4.63 5.88
N CYS A 198 -6.13 -4.86 6.81
CA CYS A 198 -5.79 -5.41 8.10
C CYS A 198 -5.40 -6.90 7.98
N PRO A 199 -4.22 -7.32 8.47
CA PRO A 199 -3.75 -8.69 8.29
C PRO A 199 -4.55 -9.72 9.10
N TRP A 200 -5.06 -9.37 10.29
CA TRP A 200 -5.85 -10.27 11.14
C TRP A 200 -7.36 -10.19 10.88
N ASN A 201 -7.84 -9.17 10.16
CA ASN A 201 -9.22 -9.04 9.75
C ASN A 201 -9.28 -8.70 8.24
N PRO A 202 -9.45 -9.69 7.35
CA PRO A 202 -9.33 -9.50 5.90
C PRO A 202 -10.44 -8.63 5.28
N LYS A 203 -11.45 -8.23 6.07
CA LYS A 203 -12.51 -7.31 5.67
C LYS A 203 -12.23 -5.86 6.08
N LEU A 204 -11.31 -5.62 7.00
CA LEU A 204 -11.02 -4.27 7.48
C LEU A 204 -10.00 -3.58 6.57
N LEU A 205 -10.40 -2.47 5.98
CA LEU A 205 -9.60 -1.62 5.09
C LEU A 205 -9.39 -0.25 5.74
N ALA A 206 -8.15 0.23 5.77
CA ALA A 206 -7.81 1.62 6.08
C ALA A 206 -7.51 2.39 4.79
N THR A 207 -8.06 3.59 4.68
CA THR A 207 -7.85 4.50 3.55
C THR A 207 -7.34 5.84 4.05
N GLY A 208 -6.30 6.37 3.39
CA GLY A 208 -5.69 7.65 3.70
C GLY A 208 -5.54 8.50 2.45
N ASP A 209 -5.90 9.78 2.55
CA ASP A 209 -5.88 10.70 1.42
C ASP A 209 -4.88 11.86 1.58
N ALA A 210 -4.73 12.61 0.49
CA ALA A 210 -3.88 13.79 0.42
C ALA A 210 -4.40 14.98 1.25
N SER A 211 -5.68 14.99 1.64
CA SER A 211 -6.26 15.99 2.55
C SER A 211 -6.01 15.69 4.03
N GLY A 212 -5.42 14.53 4.33
CA GLY A 212 -5.12 14.08 5.68
C GLY A 212 -6.27 13.38 6.38
N THR A 213 -7.26 12.88 5.64
CA THR A 213 -8.35 12.10 6.21
C THR A 213 -8.00 10.61 6.23
N LEU A 214 -8.00 10.02 7.43
CA LEU A 214 -7.91 8.58 7.65
C LEU A 214 -9.31 8.01 7.91
N LYS A 215 -9.71 6.96 7.20
CA LYS A 215 -10.96 6.24 7.43
C LYS A 215 -10.74 4.73 7.51
N LEU A 216 -11.48 4.08 8.40
CA LEU A 216 -11.59 2.63 8.45
C LEU A 216 -12.91 2.17 7.83
N TRP A 217 -12.87 1.02 7.17
CA TRP A 217 -14.01 0.43 6.48
C TRP A 217 -14.07 -1.07 6.72
N THR A 218 -15.24 -1.57 7.13
CA THR A 218 -15.51 -3.01 7.16
C THR A 218 -16.16 -3.40 5.85
N ILE A 219 -15.38 -3.99 4.94
CA ILE A 219 -15.80 -4.32 3.59
C ILE A 219 -16.59 -5.63 3.59
N GLU A 220 -17.90 -5.49 3.49
CA GLU A 220 -18.84 -6.60 3.37
C GLU A 220 -19.81 -6.29 2.22
N ALA A 221 -19.88 -7.21 1.26
CA ALA A 221 -20.84 -7.12 0.17
C ALA A 221 -22.27 -7.34 0.70
N ASN A 222 -23.24 -6.68 0.08
CA ASN A 222 -24.68 -6.87 0.33
C ASN A 222 -25.15 -6.63 1.78
N THR A 223 -24.34 -5.97 2.62
CA THR A 223 -24.81 -5.52 3.93
C THR A 223 -25.84 -4.40 3.76
N THR A 224 -26.82 -4.31 4.64
CA THR A 224 -27.78 -3.19 4.71
C THR A 224 -27.18 -1.97 5.41
N HIS A 225 -26.20 -2.17 6.29
CA HIS A 225 -25.56 -1.12 7.08
C HIS A 225 -24.43 -0.40 6.33
N THR A 226 -23.97 0.74 6.85
CA THR A 226 -22.77 1.41 6.32
C THR A 226 -21.53 0.52 6.53
N ASN A 227 -20.61 0.56 5.57
CA ASN A 227 -19.29 -0.04 5.73
C ASN A 227 -18.33 0.87 6.52
N ALA A 228 -18.69 2.14 6.78
CA ALA A 228 -17.85 3.10 7.46
C ALA A 228 -17.62 2.75 8.94
N GLY A 229 -16.37 2.83 9.37
CA GLY A 229 -15.95 2.74 10.77
C GLY A 229 -15.40 4.07 11.27
N ALA A 230 -14.32 4.02 12.06
CA ALA A 230 -13.68 5.19 12.63
C ALA A 230 -13.07 6.12 11.55
N LYS A 231 -13.12 7.43 11.80
CA LYS A 231 -12.54 8.49 10.97
C LYS A 231 -11.67 9.41 11.84
N VAL A 232 -10.52 9.82 11.33
CA VAL A 232 -9.65 10.83 11.96
C VAL A 232 -9.14 11.79 10.90
N ASP A 233 -9.19 13.10 11.19
CA ASP A 233 -8.66 14.16 10.33
C ASP A 233 -7.30 14.63 10.90
N LEU A 234 -6.20 14.36 10.17
CA LEU A 234 -4.82 14.64 10.59
C LEU A 234 -4.28 15.97 10.03
N GLY A 235 -4.96 16.54 9.01
CA GLY A 235 -4.60 17.82 8.41
C GLY A 235 -3.33 17.84 7.55
N SER A 236 -2.70 16.68 7.34
CA SER A 236 -1.50 16.51 6.52
C SER A 236 -1.60 15.27 5.66
N ARG A 237 -0.98 15.32 4.48
CA ARG A 237 -1.03 14.23 3.49
C ARG A 237 -0.64 12.89 4.10
N ILE A 238 -1.52 11.89 3.99
CA ILE A 238 -1.19 10.52 4.42
C ILE A 238 -0.49 9.81 3.27
N THR A 239 0.79 9.51 3.43
CA THR A 239 1.62 8.93 2.35
C THR A 239 1.65 7.41 2.37
N SER A 240 1.52 6.79 3.54
CA SER A 240 1.45 5.33 3.67
C SER A 240 0.77 4.92 4.97
N LEU A 241 0.17 3.73 4.94
CA LEU A 241 -0.55 3.13 6.04
C LEU A 241 -0.05 1.69 6.21
N HIS A 242 0.25 1.29 7.45
CA HIS A 242 0.78 -0.03 7.75
C HIS A 242 0.18 -0.58 9.04
N PHE A 243 -0.50 -1.71 8.96
CA PHE A 243 -1.06 -2.38 10.14
C PHE A 243 0.01 -3.22 10.86
N SER A 244 -0.04 -3.21 12.18
CA SER A 244 0.76 -4.08 13.04
C SER A 244 0.19 -5.49 13.07
N PRO A 245 0.88 -6.52 12.54
CA PRO A 245 0.35 -7.89 12.59
C PRO A 245 0.18 -8.43 14.01
N HIS A 246 0.79 -7.80 15.04
CA HIS A 246 0.79 -8.31 16.42
C HIS A 246 0.07 -7.39 17.41
N TYR A 247 0.22 -6.08 17.30
CA TYR A 247 -0.23 -5.14 18.33
C TYR A 247 -1.64 -4.58 18.10
N LYS A 248 -2.29 -4.95 16.99
CA LYS A 248 -3.58 -4.38 16.55
C LYS A 248 -3.53 -2.85 16.44
N GLU A 249 -2.43 -2.36 15.90
CA GLU A 249 -2.15 -0.95 15.69
C GLU A 249 -2.06 -0.61 14.20
N LEU A 250 -2.15 0.66 13.88
CA LEU A 250 -1.99 1.22 12.55
C LEU A 250 -1.00 2.37 12.61
N VAL A 251 0.03 2.29 11.78
CA VAL A 251 1.01 3.34 11.58
C VAL A 251 0.64 4.14 10.34
N CYS A 252 0.67 5.46 10.48
CA CYS A 252 0.40 6.43 9.43
C CYS A 252 1.64 7.30 9.23
N ALA A 253 2.23 7.29 8.04
CA ALA A 253 3.31 8.22 7.70
C ALA A 253 2.72 9.47 7.05
N LEU A 254 2.94 10.63 7.67
CA LEU A 254 2.43 11.92 7.23
C LEU A 254 3.52 12.70 6.50
N GLY A 255 3.13 13.32 5.39
CA GLY A 255 3.97 14.24 4.64
C GLY A 255 3.70 15.69 4.98
N GLU A 256 3.77 16.52 3.95
CA GLU A 256 3.56 17.96 4.06
C GLU A 256 2.12 18.29 4.48
N ARG A 257 2.01 19.37 5.25
CA ARG A 257 0.74 19.93 5.67
C ARG A 257 -0.06 20.43 4.48
N VAL A 258 -1.37 20.24 4.53
CA VAL A 258 -2.27 20.88 3.58
C VAL A 258 -2.50 22.31 4.06
N THR A 259 -1.90 23.29 3.37
CA THR A 259 -2.28 24.70 3.53
C THR A 259 -3.65 24.86 2.89
N THR A 260 -4.71 24.71 3.67
CA THR A 260 -5.99 25.30 3.27
C THR A 260 -5.81 26.80 3.39
N ASP A 261 -6.08 27.54 2.32
CA ASP A 261 -6.19 29.01 2.42
C ASP A 261 -7.15 29.29 3.56
N ALA A 262 -6.61 29.81 4.66
CA ALA A 262 -7.39 30.06 5.85
C ALA A 262 -8.45 31.09 5.48
N VAL A 263 -9.73 30.68 5.48
CA VAL A 263 -10.81 31.65 5.63
C VAL A 263 -10.55 32.34 6.97
N PRO A 264 -10.34 33.67 7.01
CA PRO A 264 -10.06 34.37 8.26
C PRO A 264 -11.24 34.14 9.22
N GLY A 265 -11.00 33.43 10.32
CA GLY A 265 -12.00 33.26 11.39
C GLY A 265 -12.30 31.82 11.85
N MET A 266 -11.88 30.78 11.13
CA MET A 266 -11.95 29.39 11.62
C MET A 266 -10.56 28.89 12.00
N GLY A 267 -10.19 29.07 13.28
CA GLY A 267 -9.00 28.45 13.83
C GLY A 267 -9.10 26.92 13.78
N SER A 268 -8.13 26.27 13.13
CA SER A 268 -7.92 24.82 13.27
C SER A 268 -7.61 24.52 14.74
N LYS A 269 -8.51 23.83 15.44
CA LYS A 269 -8.40 23.54 16.88
C LYS A 269 -7.30 22.54 17.25
N HIS A 270 -6.59 21.97 16.27
CA HIS A 270 -5.46 21.06 16.50
C HIS A 270 -4.22 21.54 15.76
N ALA A 271 -3.06 21.47 16.42
CA ALA A 271 -1.76 21.62 15.77
C ALA A 271 -1.63 20.49 14.73
N ALA A 272 -1.61 20.85 13.45
CA ALA A 272 -1.55 19.86 12.37
C ALA A 272 -0.16 19.20 12.37
N LEU A 273 -0.14 17.87 12.52
CA LEU A 273 1.07 17.05 12.51
C LEU A 273 1.64 17.02 11.10
N SER A 274 2.90 17.37 10.86
CA SER A 274 3.50 17.33 9.51
C SER A 274 4.87 16.67 9.53
N ASN A 275 5.16 15.84 8.53
CA ASN A 275 6.38 15.04 8.45
C ASN A 275 6.59 14.16 9.71
N GLU A 276 5.52 13.51 10.15
CA GLU A 276 5.51 12.66 11.35
C GLU A 276 5.01 11.24 11.05
N VAL A 277 5.39 10.30 11.89
CA VAL A 277 4.79 8.97 11.94
C VAL A 277 3.86 8.92 13.13
N VAL A 278 2.58 8.64 12.90
CA VAL A 278 1.54 8.57 13.93
C VAL A 278 1.03 7.15 14.08
N VAL A 279 0.83 6.72 15.31
CA VAL A 279 0.38 5.37 15.65
C VAL A 279 -0.98 5.42 16.32
N TYR A 280 -1.90 4.60 15.82
CA TYR A 280 -3.26 4.47 16.31
C TYR A 280 -3.57 3.04 16.72
N GLN A 281 -4.36 2.86 17.76
CA GLN A 281 -4.96 1.57 18.09
C GLN A 281 -6.21 1.31 17.25
N VAL A 282 -6.33 0.12 16.71
CA VAL A 282 -7.41 -0.31 15.80
C VAL A 282 -8.33 -1.27 16.56
N PRO A 283 -9.67 -1.23 16.34
CA PRO A 283 -10.39 -0.50 15.29
C PRO A 283 -10.89 0.91 15.68
N GLY A 284 -10.70 1.36 16.91
CA GLY A 284 -11.24 2.66 17.36
C GLY A 284 -10.49 3.90 16.87
N LEU A 285 -9.33 3.74 16.21
CA LEU A 285 -8.39 4.83 15.91
C LEU A 285 -8.06 5.69 17.16
N ARG A 286 -7.80 5.04 18.29
CA ARG A 286 -7.32 5.73 19.49
C ARG A 286 -5.85 6.11 19.30
N HIS A 287 -5.53 7.39 19.40
CA HIS A 287 -4.15 7.86 19.29
C HIS A 287 -3.26 7.22 20.35
N ILE A 288 -2.08 6.74 19.96
CA ILE A 288 -1.06 6.18 20.86
C ILE A 288 0.11 7.16 20.98
N THR A 289 0.77 7.45 19.87
CA THR A 289 1.96 8.30 19.83
C THR A 289 2.21 8.85 18.44
N ASN A 290 2.97 9.93 18.35
CA ASN A 290 3.54 10.47 17.13
C ASN A 290 5.06 10.65 17.28
N VAL A 291 5.80 10.48 16.18
CA VAL A 291 7.26 10.64 16.13
C VAL A 291 7.62 11.53 14.95
N PRO A 292 8.29 12.67 15.15
CA PRO A 292 8.71 13.54 14.06
C PRO A 292 9.80 12.87 13.21
N VAL A 293 9.63 12.88 11.89
CA VAL A 293 10.58 12.29 10.94
C VAL A 293 11.63 13.30 10.50
N SER A 294 11.27 14.56 10.34
CA SER A 294 12.20 15.67 10.08
C SER A 294 12.06 16.70 11.20
N GLY A 295 13.17 16.96 11.92
CA GLY A 295 13.20 17.84 13.08
C GLY A 295 13.44 19.32 12.74
N GLN A 296 13.54 19.68 11.47
CA GLN A 296 13.74 21.06 11.03
C GLN A 296 12.46 21.62 10.42
N VAL A 297 12.11 22.84 10.82
CA VAL A 297 11.07 23.64 10.15
C VAL A 297 11.58 23.91 8.73
N GLY A 298 10.86 23.43 7.71
CA GLY A 298 11.33 23.40 6.31
C GLY A 298 12.19 22.18 5.93
N GLY A 299 12.31 21.20 6.83
CA GLY A 299 12.97 19.92 6.60
C GLY A 299 12.23 19.04 5.60
N GLY A 300 12.87 17.95 5.19
CA GLY A 300 12.40 17.17 4.06
C GLY A 300 11.05 16.48 4.23
N THR A 301 10.31 16.39 3.12
CA THR A 301 8.97 15.81 3.08
C THR A 301 9.02 14.29 3.01
N VAL A 302 8.22 13.63 3.84
CA VAL A 302 8.00 12.19 3.72
C VAL A 302 7.25 11.92 2.43
N GLU A 303 7.82 11.15 1.50
CA GLU A 303 7.14 10.77 0.25
C GLU A 303 6.48 9.38 0.31
N GLY A 304 6.96 8.52 1.21
CA GLY A 304 6.42 7.19 1.38
C GLY A 304 7.21 6.39 2.41
N ALA A 305 6.58 5.34 2.93
CA ALA A 305 7.20 4.41 3.84
C ALA A 305 6.81 2.97 3.52
N VAL A 306 7.70 2.03 3.83
CA VAL A 306 7.47 0.60 3.71
C VAL A 306 7.73 -0.09 5.03
N LEU A 307 6.94 -1.12 5.33
CA LEU A 307 7.09 -1.92 6.55
C LEU A 307 7.85 -3.22 6.23
N SER A 308 8.87 -3.49 7.03
CA SER A 308 9.60 -4.76 7.07
C SER A 308 9.06 -5.59 8.24
N THR A 309 8.55 -6.80 7.95
CA THR A 309 7.77 -7.61 8.92
C THR A 309 8.38 -8.95 9.33
N GLY A 310 9.42 -9.44 8.67
CA GLY A 310 9.85 -10.83 8.76
C GLY A 310 10.84 -11.18 9.89
N SER A 311 11.19 -10.28 10.81
CA SER A 311 12.29 -10.52 11.79
C SER A 311 11.89 -10.46 13.26
N GLY A 312 10.58 -10.42 13.57
CA GLY A 312 10.05 -10.27 14.92
C GLY A 312 10.12 -8.83 15.46
N THR A 313 11.12 -8.04 15.03
CA THR A 313 11.07 -6.57 15.10
C THR A 313 10.60 -6.02 13.75
N HIS A 314 9.53 -5.24 13.78
CA HIS A 314 9.00 -4.56 12.61
C HIS A 314 9.67 -3.19 12.46
N ARG A 315 10.24 -2.95 11.29
CA ARG A 315 10.91 -1.69 10.98
C ARG A 315 10.15 -0.95 9.90
N LEU A 316 9.86 0.32 10.15
CA LEU A 316 9.32 1.24 9.16
C LEU A 316 10.48 1.97 8.51
N VAL A 317 10.60 1.86 7.20
CA VAL A 317 11.61 2.58 6.43
C VAL A 317 10.92 3.70 5.66
N VAL A 318 11.36 4.92 5.95
CA VAL A 318 10.75 6.16 5.47
C VAL A 318 11.71 6.82 4.48
N ALA A 319 11.19 7.17 3.30
CA ALA A 319 11.92 7.92 2.29
C ALA A 319 11.69 9.43 2.47
N VAL A 320 12.79 10.16 2.64
CA VAL A 320 12.81 11.63 2.72
C VAL A 320 13.74 12.14 1.62
N PRO A 321 13.24 12.38 0.39
CA PRO A 321 14.08 12.62 -0.78
C PRO A 321 14.98 13.83 -0.68
N SER A 322 14.52 14.92 -0.05
CA SER A 322 15.33 16.14 0.11
C SER A 322 16.50 15.96 1.07
N GLU A 323 16.52 14.90 1.87
CA GLU A 323 17.67 14.55 2.70
C GLU A 323 18.62 13.53 2.03
N ASP A 324 18.29 13.02 0.84
CA ASP A 324 18.95 11.88 0.16
C ASP A 324 19.23 10.69 1.11
N LYS A 325 18.33 10.47 2.07
CA LYS A 325 18.46 9.48 3.14
C LYS A 325 17.20 8.63 3.27
N LEU A 326 17.41 7.36 3.62
CA LEU A 326 16.39 6.47 4.14
C LEU A 326 16.49 6.46 5.67
N LYS A 327 15.41 6.83 6.36
CA LYS A 327 15.33 6.73 7.82
C LYS A 327 14.65 5.43 8.20
N VAL A 328 15.18 4.74 9.20
CA VAL A 328 14.67 3.44 9.66
C VAL A 328 14.24 3.61 11.11
N TYR A 329 12.97 3.32 11.37
CA TYR A 329 12.36 3.38 12.69
C TYR A 329 12.00 1.96 13.12
N GLU A 330 12.37 1.57 14.34
CA GLU A 330 11.83 0.37 14.96
C GLU A 330 10.48 0.73 15.56
N VAL A 331 9.41 0.14 15.02
CA VAL A 331 8.04 0.54 15.39
C VAL A 331 7.39 -0.48 16.32
N TRP A 332 7.61 -1.77 16.05
CA TRP A 332 7.11 -2.85 16.91
C TRP A 332 8.23 -3.82 17.23
N GLY A 333 8.58 -3.95 18.51
CA GLY A 333 9.61 -4.87 18.99
C GLY A 333 9.14 -6.33 19.02
N LYS A 334 10.11 -7.24 19.21
CA LYS A 334 9.83 -8.66 19.49
C LYS A 334 8.91 -8.78 20.70
N GLN A 335 7.81 -9.50 20.54
CA GLN A 335 6.92 -9.82 21.65
C GLN A 335 7.72 -10.62 22.69
N LYS A 336 7.77 -10.15 23.94
CA LYS A 336 8.20 -11.01 25.05
C LYS A 336 7.17 -12.15 25.12
N GLU A 337 7.59 -13.39 24.94
CA GLU A 337 6.71 -14.53 25.19
C GLU A 337 6.16 -14.39 26.61
N LEU A 338 4.85 -14.13 26.71
CA LEU A 338 4.16 -14.22 27.98
C LEU A 338 4.29 -15.68 28.39
N ARG A 339 5.03 -15.96 29.47
CA ARG A 339 5.06 -17.30 30.09
C ARG A 339 3.62 -17.71 30.29
N ARG A 340 3.16 -18.65 29.46
CA ARG A 340 1.82 -19.22 29.57
C ARG A 340 1.79 -19.94 30.90
N GLN A 341 1.20 -19.33 31.93
CA GLN A 341 0.87 -20.09 33.13
C GLN A 341 -0.08 -21.20 32.68
N GLN A 342 0.33 -22.45 32.92
CA GLN A 342 -0.59 -23.57 32.75
C GLN A 342 -1.80 -23.29 33.63
N SER A 343 -2.98 -23.27 33.02
CA SER A 343 -4.23 -23.17 33.75
C SER A 343 -4.32 -24.35 34.72
N PHE A 344 -4.50 -24.04 36.01
CA PHE A 344 -4.65 -24.94 37.18
C PHE A 344 -5.93 -25.80 37.14
N VAL A 345 -6.40 -26.19 35.96
CA VAL A 345 -7.61 -27.02 35.86
C VAL A 345 -7.19 -28.48 35.99
N ASP A 346 -7.21 -28.98 37.22
CA ASP A 346 -7.15 -30.41 37.51
C ASP A 346 -8.37 -31.09 36.87
N GLY A 347 -8.11 -32.06 36.01
CA GLY A 347 -9.13 -32.84 35.32
C GLY A 347 -9.78 -33.85 36.25
N THR A 348 -10.79 -33.44 37.00
CA THR A 348 -11.81 -34.36 37.52
C THR A 348 -13.13 -34.12 36.80
N THR A 349 -13.40 -34.96 35.81
CA THR A 349 -14.72 -35.04 35.17
C THR A 349 -15.70 -35.72 36.12
N CYS A 350 -16.67 -34.96 36.63
CA CYS A 350 -17.88 -35.51 37.24
C CYS A 350 -18.98 -35.55 36.17
N LEU A 351 -19.48 -36.73 35.85
CA LEU A 351 -20.70 -36.91 35.07
C LEU A 351 -21.90 -36.48 35.94
N ILE A 352 -22.55 -35.38 35.58
CA ILE A 352 -23.85 -35.01 36.14
C ILE A 352 -24.89 -35.76 35.31
N ARG A 353 -25.67 -36.62 35.98
CA ARG A 353 -26.80 -37.36 35.40
C ARG A 353 -28.05 -36.50 35.38
#